data_AF-A0A815TWR4-F1
#
_entry.id   AF-A0A815TWR4-F1
#
_cell.length_a   1.000
_cell.length_b   1.000
_cell.length_c   1.000
_cell.angle_alpha   90.00
_cell.angle_beta   90.00
_cell.angle_gamma   90.00
#
_symmetry.space_group_name_H-M   'P 1'
#
loop_
_entity.id
_entity.type
_entity.pdbx_description
1 polymer ?
#
loop_
_entity_poly.entity_id
_entity_poly.type
_entity_poly.pdbx_seq_one_letter_code
_entity_poly.pdbx_strand_id
1 'polypeptide(L)'
;MAKSKNHTNHNQNRKDHRNGIKRPKSQRFPSLSGVDPKYVCNLKFTKHHNHVARKNLLKSRTAKLAAAQSSTSKVVQRGPPRQTEQKTSTWSLSTLLKNITTYFSGETITKPTKKHAKRTHPQKKSATSTTTTGKK
;
A
#
# COMPACT_ATOMS: atom_id res chain seq x y z
N MET A 1 73.91 -11.81 -14.41
CA MET A 1 72.65 -12.32 -13.83
C MET A 1 71.53 -12.20 -14.86
N ALA A 2 70.77 -13.27 -15.09
CA ALA A 2 69.58 -13.19 -15.93
C ALA A 2 68.45 -12.52 -15.13
N LYS A 3 67.70 -11.60 -15.76
CA LYS A 3 66.57 -10.90 -15.14
C LYS A 3 65.35 -11.83 -15.11
N SER A 4 64.62 -11.83 -14.00
CA SER A 4 63.32 -12.52 -13.85
C SER A 4 62.16 -11.51 -13.82
N LYS A 5 60.91 -11.99 -13.87
CA LYS A 5 59.72 -11.13 -13.79
C LYS A 5 59.42 -10.77 -12.33
N ASN A 6 59.20 -9.48 -12.06
CA ASN A 6 59.03 -8.96 -10.70
C ASN A 6 57.63 -9.19 -10.08
N HIS A 7 56.56 -9.26 -10.89
CA HIS A 7 55.18 -9.42 -10.40
C HIS A 7 54.22 -9.97 -11.49
N THR A 8 53.19 -10.73 -11.10
CA THR A 8 52.11 -11.19 -12.00
C THR A 8 50.79 -11.51 -11.28
N ASN A 9 49.66 -11.09 -11.86
CA ASN A 9 48.29 -11.43 -11.45
C ASN A 9 47.61 -12.42 -12.43
N HIS A 10 48.35 -13.00 -13.38
CA HIS A 10 47.76 -13.72 -14.54
C HIS A 10 46.85 -14.91 -14.17
N ASN A 11 47.14 -15.62 -13.08
CA ASN A 11 46.38 -16.81 -12.65
C ASN A 11 45.61 -16.61 -11.32
N GLN A 12 45.53 -15.39 -10.76
CA GLN A 12 44.82 -15.25 -9.48
C GLN A 12 43.30 -15.40 -9.70
N ASN A 13 42.76 -14.67 -10.68
CA ASN A 13 41.32 -14.70 -10.99
C ASN A 13 40.79 -16.13 -11.26
N ARG A 14 41.57 -16.94 -11.99
CA ARG A 14 41.19 -18.34 -12.29
C ARG A 14 41.18 -19.22 -11.04
N LYS A 15 42.11 -19.01 -10.11
CA LYS A 15 42.14 -19.75 -8.83
C LYS A 15 40.98 -19.32 -7.94
N ASP A 16 40.72 -18.02 -7.85
CA ASP A 16 39.64 -17.45 -7.04
C ASP A 16 38.27 -17.98 -7.53
N HIS A 17 38.12 -18.15 -8.84
CA HIS A 17 36.90 -18.66 -9.46
C HIS A 17 36.81 -20.19 -9.52
N ARG A 18 37.88 -20.95 -9.24
CA ARG A 18 37.85 -22.42 -9.26
C ARG A 18 36.79 -22.99 -8.32
N ASN A 19 36.68 -22.41 -7.12
CA ASN A 19 35.66 -22.76 -6.12
C ASN A 19 34.49 -21.76 -6.10
N GLY A 20 34.61 -20.67 -6.87
CA GLY A 20 33.69 -19.54 -6.92
C GLY A 20 33.82 -18.60 -5.72
N ILE A 21 33.77 -17.29 -5.99
CA ILE A 21 33.76 -16.26 -4.95
C ILE A 21 32.38 -16.22 -4.30
N LYS A 22 32.25 -16.77 -3.09
CA LYS A 22 30.99 -16.80 -2.35
C LYS A 22 30.77 -15.50 -1.58
N ARG A 23 29.55 -14.97 -1.66
CA ARG A 23 29.12 -13.82 -0.84
C ARG A 23 29.01 -14.24 0.64
N PRO A 24 29.23 -13.33 1.60
CA PRO A 24 28.98 -13.62 3.01
C PRO A 24 27.50 -13.98 3.21
N LYS A 25 27.23 -14.95 4.08
CA LYS A 25 25.87 -15.41 4.37
C LYS A 25 25.13 -14.34 5.18
N SER A 26 23.97 -13.91 4.70
CA SER A 26 23.06 -13.06 5.46
C SER A 26 22.17 -13.93 6.35
N GLN A 27 22.13 -13.63 7.64
CA GLN A 27 21.28 -14.30 8.62
C GLN A 27 20.10 -13.40 8.99
N ARG A 28 18.91 -13.98 9.21
CA ARG A 28 17.70 -13.24 9.63
C ARG A 28 17.93 -12.39 10.89
N PHE A 29 18.74 -12.88 11.82
CA PHE A 29 19.10 -12.18 13.06
C PHE A 29 20.62 -12.12 13.20
N PRO A 30 21.25 -10.93 13.05
CA PRO A 30 22.68 -10.75 13.28
C PRO A 30 23.02 -10.69 14.78
N SER A 31 24.31 -10.76 15.12
CA SER A 31 24.79 -10.55 16.49
C SER A 31 24.66 -9.08 16.92
N LEU A 32 24.54 -8.84 18.22
CA LEU A 32 24.55 -7.49 18.83
C LEU A 32 25.96 -7.07 19.28
N SER A 33 27.00 -7.70 18.73
CA SER A 33 28.39 -7.35 19.01
C SER A 33 28.72 -5.96 18.47
N GLY A 34 29.30 -5.09 19.29
CA GLY A 34 29.62 -3.70 18.91
C GLY A 34 28.47 -2.70 19.11
N VAL A 35 27.32 -3.14 19.63
CA VAL A 35 26.24 -2.23 20.07
C VAL A 35 26.60 -1.66 21.44
N ASP A 36 26.17 -0.42 21.71
CA ASP A 36 26.40 0.28 22.99
C ASP A 36 26.09 -0.64 24.21
N PRO A 37 27.06 -0.85 25.12
CA PRO A 37 26.87 -1.66 26.31
C PRO A 37 25.68 -1.21 27.17
N LYS A 38 25.42 0.10 27.28
CA LYS A 38 24.30 0.61 28.10
C LYS A 38 22.95 0.18 27.52
N TYR A 39 22.80 0.27 26.20
CA TYR A 39 21.63 -0.26 25.49
C TYR A 39 21.48 -1.77 25.67
N VAL A 40 22.56 -2.55 25.51
CA VAL A 40 22.52 -4.02 25.61
C VAL A 40 22.13 -4.45 27.03
N CYS A 41 22.66 -3.80 28.06
CA CYS A 41 22.29 -4.06 29.44
C CYS A 41 20.79 -3.83 29.68
N ASN A 42 20.25 -2.69 29.26
CA ASN A 42 18.83 -2.41 29.38
C ASN A 42 17.98 -3.43 28.58
N LEU A 43 18.37 -3.78 27.36
CA LEU A 43 17.68 -4.77 26.55
C LEU A 43 17.64 -6.14 27.23
N LYS A 44 18.71 -6.55 27.92
CA LYS A 44 18.73 -7.80 28.70
C LYS A 44 17.73 -7.73 29.86
N PHE A 45 17.73 -6.65 30.64
CA PHE A 45 16.80 -6.47 31.76
C PHE A 45 15.34 -6.45 31.30
N THR A 46 15.01 -5.72 30.23
CA THR A 46 13.64 -5.70 29.70
C THR A 46 13.22 -7.08 29.22
N LYS A 47 14.05 -7.81 28.47
CA LYS A 47 13.71 -9.17 28.00
C LYS A 47 13.47 -10.16 29.15
N HIS A 48 14.27 -10.05 30.22
CA HIS A 48 14.17 -10.89 31.41
C HIS A 48 12.83 -10.71 32.16
N HIS A 49 12.44 -9.46 32.43
CA HIS A 49 11.29 -9.17 33.30
C HIS A 49 9.94 -9.14 32.57
N ASN A 50 9.91 -9.13 31.24
CA ASN A 50 8.66 -9.05 30.46
C ASN A 50 7.92 -10.40 30.26
N HIS A 51 8.23 -11.46 31.00
CA HIS A 51 7.67 -12.79 30.73
C HIS A 51 6.19 -12.94 31.11
N VAL A 52 5.74 -12.42 32.26
CA VAL A 52 4.32 -12.48 32.70
C VAL A 52 3.43 -11.58 31.85
N ALA A 53 3.83 -10.30 31.69
CA ALA A 53 3.08 -9.34 30.89
C ALA A 53 2.91 -9.81 29.43
N ARG A 54 3.95 -10.42 28.86
CA ARG A 54 3.91 -10.99 27.51
C ARG A 54 2.92 -12.15 27.40
N LYS A 55 2.87 -13.07 28.37
CA LYS A 55 1.90 -14.19 28.37
C LYS A 55 0.46 -13.68 28.38
N ASN A 56 0.15 -12.72 29.25
CA ASN A 56 -1.20 -12.15 29.35
C ASN A 56 -1.58 -11.38 28.08
N LEU A 57 -0.64 -10.64 27.49
CA LEU A 57 -0.82 -9.95 26.21
C LEU A 57 -1.07 -10.93 25.06
N LEU A 58 -0.33 -12.03 24.99
CA LEU A 58 -0.50 -13.05 23.96
C LEU A 58 -1.87 -13.74 24.10
N LYS A 59 -2.29 -14.10 25.31
CA LYS A 59 -3.60 -14.69 25.59
C LYS A 59 -4.74 -13.76 25.19
N SER A 60 -4.65 -12.47 25.53
CA SER A 60 -5.65 -11.48 25.13
C SER A 60 -5.67 -11.20 23.62
N ARG A 61 -4.50 -11.14 22.95
CA ARG A 61 -4.43 -11.00 21.48
C ARG A 61 -5.03 -12.19 20.76
N THR A 62 -4.72 -13.40 21.19
CA THR A 62 -5.27 -14.64 20.58
C THR A 62 -6.78 -14.71 20.78
N ALA A 63 -7.29 -14.41 21.97
CA ALA A 63 -8.73 -14.32 22.21
C ALA A 63 -9.41 -13.24 21.34
N LYS A 64 -8.81 -12.06 21.20
CA LYS A 64 -9.31 -11.00 20.31
C LYS A 64 -9.30 -11.40 18.84
N LEU A 65 -8.25 -12.07 18.37
CA LEU A 65 -8.17 -12.57 16.99
C LEU A 65 -9.22 -13.66 16.73
N ALA A 66 -9.43 -14.59 17.66
CA ALA A 66 -10.48 -15.61 17.57
C ALA A 66 -11.89 -14.98 17.59
N ALA A 67 -12.12 -13.97 18.42
CA ALA A 67 -13.38 -13.21 18.44
C ALA A 67 -13.61 -12.43 17.12
N ALA A 68 -12.55 -11.86 16.54
CA ALA A 68 -12.64 -11.18 15.24
C ALA A 68 -12.89 -12.15 14.07
N GLN A 69 -12.31 -13.35 14.11
CA GLN A 69 -12.54 -14.39 13.10
C GLN A 69 -13.95 -14.99 13.17
N SER A 70 -14.52 -15.11 14.37
CA SER A 70 -15.89 -15.60 14.56
C SER A 70 -16.96 -14.56 14.21
N SER A 71 -16.64 -13.27 14.26
CA SER A 71 -17.55 -12.21 13.80
C SER A 71 -17.51 -12.04 12.28
N THR A 72 -16.37 -12.24 11.61
CA THR A 72 -16.27 -12.18 10.14
C THR A 72 -16.94 -13.36 9.45
N SER A 73 -16.91 -14.57 10.03
CA SER A 73 -17.66 -15.72 9.49
C SER A 73 -19.17 -15.56 9.60
N LYS A 74 -19.69 -14.77 10.56
CA LYS A 74 -21.12 -14.41 10.68
C LYS A 74 -21.59 -13.35 9.67
N VAL A 75 -20.70 -12.64 8.98
CA VAL A 75 -21.06 -11.54 8.03
C VAL A 75 -21.31 -12.05 6.61
N VAL A 76 -21.04 -13.32 6.31
CA VAL A 76 -21.17 -13.92 4.97
C VAL A 76 -22.61 -14.07 4.47
N GLN A 77 -23.64 -13.81 5.29
CA GLN A 77 -25.05 -13.79 4.84
C GLN A 77 -25.59 -12.39 4.49
N ARG A 78 -24.78 -11.51 3.91
CA ARG A 78 -25.30 -10.27 3.28
C ARG A 78 -25.37 -10.50 1.78
N GLY A 79 -26.59 -10.38 1.23
CA GLY A 79 -26.90 -10.66 -0.18
C GLY A 79 -26.04 -9.89 -1.19
N PRO A 80 -26.14 -10.24 -2.48
CA PRO A 80 -25.22 -9.79 -3.52
C PRO A 80 -25.14 -8.25 -3.57
N PRO A 81 -23.94 -7.66 -3.70
CA PRO A 81 -23.78 -6.22 -3.75
C PRO A 81 -24.49 -5.63 -4.97
N ARG A 82 -25.31 -4.60 -4.73
CA ARG A 82 -26.01 -3.82 -5.76
C ARG A 82 -24.98 -3.24 -6.73
N GLN A 83 -25.06 -3.63 -8.01
CA GLN A 83 -24.21 -3.12 -9.07
C GLN A 83 -24.41 -1.61 -9.20
N THR A 84 -23.44 -0.82 -8.74
CA THR A 84 -23.37 0.61 -9.08
C THR A 84 -22.55 0.74 -10.35
N GLU A 85 -23.21 1.17 -11.42
CA GLU A 85 -22.58 1.35 -12.73
C GLU A 85 -21.43 2.35 -12.65
N GLN A 86 -20.22 1.88 -12.98
CA GLN A 86 -19.05 2.73 -13.12
C GLN A 86 -19.21 3.56 -14.39
N LYS A 87 -19.29 4.90 -14.25
CA LYS A 87 -19.31 5.80 -15.40
C LYS A 87 -18.01 5.63 -16.18
N THR A 88 -18.12 5.11 -17.40
CA THR A 88 -16.98 4.85 -18.27
C THR A 88 -16.27 6.17 -18.60
N SER A 89 -15.05 6.32 -18.12
CA SER A 89 -14.13 7.38 -18.54
C SER A 89 -13.99 7.33 -20.07
N THR A 90 -14.13 8.49 -20.72
CA THR A 90 -13.93 8.66 -22.17
C THR A 90 -12.48 8.44 -22.60
N TRP A 91 -11.57 8.18 -21.65
CA TRP A 91 -10.16 7.89 -21.84
C TRP A 91 -9.77 6.50 -21.30
N SER A 92 -10.71 5.55 -21.31
CA SER A 92 -10.39 4.13 -21.14
C SER A 92 -9.78 3.57 -22.43
N LEU A 93 -8.71 2.76 -22.33
CA LEU A 93 -8.15 2.04 -23.48
C LEU A 93 -9.23 1.26 -24.24
N SER A 94 -10.21 0.69 -23.53
CA SER A 94 -11.32 -0.03 -24.18
C SER A 94 -12.15 0.84 -25.12
N THR A 95 -12.34 2.13 -24.78
CA THR A 95 -13.05 3.11 -25.60
C THR A 95 -12.17 3.55 -26.78
N LEU A 96 -10.85 3.67 -26.56
CA LEU A 96 -9.90 4.02 -27.62
C LEU A 96 -9.78 2.92 -28.68
N LEU A 97 -9.74 1.64 -28.25
CA LEU A 97 -9.72 0.51 -29.17
C LEU A 97 -11.02 0.39 -29.98
N LYS A 98 -12.18 0.68 -29.36
CA LYS A 98 -13.48 0.69 -30.06
C LYS A 98 -13.55 1.77 -31.14
N ASN A 99 -13.00 2.96 -30.86
CA ASN A 99 -12.94 4.04 -31.85
C ASN A 99 -12.02 3.68 -33.03
N ILE A 100 -10.86 3.06 -32.79
CA ILE A 100 -9.95 2.61 -33.85
C ILE A 100 -10.61 1.56 -34.76
N THR A 101 -11.36 0.60 -34.19
CA THR A 101 -12.07 -0.41 -34.99
C THR A 101 -13.21 0.18 -35.83
N THR A 102 -13.86 1.26 -35.37
CA THR A 102 -14.90 1.94 -36.16
C THR A 102 -14.36 2.77 -37.32
N TYR A 103 -13.09 3.22 -37.27
CA TYR A 103 -12.47 3.95 -38.39
C TYR A 103 -12.21 3.07 -39.62
N PHE A 104 -12.01 1.76 -39.43
CA PHE A 104 -11.78 0.81 -40.53
C PHE A 104 -13.07 0.23 -41.14
N SER A 105 -14.20 0.33 -40.45
CA SER A 105 -15.49 -0.26 -40.86
C SER A 105 -16.47 0.74 -41.48
N GLY A 106 -16.16 2.04 -41.49
CA GLY A 106 -16.92 3.06 -42.22
C GLY A 106 -18.31 3.39 -41.68
N GLU A 107 -18.72 2.85 -40.52
CA GLU A 107 -20.01 3.17 -39.91
C GLU A 107 -19.96 4.53 -39.20
N THR A 108 -20.83 5.45 -39.62
CA THR A 108 -20.91 6.80 -39.03
C THR A 108 -21.65 6.75 -37.69
N ILE A 109 -20.97 7.11 -36.60
CA ILE A 109 -21.59 7.27 -35.29
C ILE A 109 -22.40 8.58 -35.30
N THR A 110 -23.73 8.49 -35.43
CA THR A 110 -24.62 9.62 -35.15
C THR A 110 -24.49 9.99 -33.67
N LYS A 111 -23.93 11.18 -33.38
CA LYS A 111 -23.81 11.68 -32.00
C LYS A 111 -25.21 11.79 -31.37
N PRO A 112 -25.47 11.24 -30.17
CA PRO A 112 -26.70 11.56 -29.46
C PRO A 112 -26.65 13.05 -29.05
N THR A 113 -27.57 13.84 -29.56
CA THR A 113 -27.78 15.22 -29.14
C THR A 113 -28.12 15.23 -27.65
N LYS A 114 -27.27 15.83 -26.81
CA LYS A 114 -27.62 16.11 -25.41
C LYS A 114 -28.77 17.12 -25.40
N LYS A 115 -30.00 16.68 -25.15
CA LYS A 115 -31.07 17.58 -24.72
C LYS A 115 -30.66 18.18 -23.38
N HIS A 116 -30.29 19.46 -23.34
CA HIS A 116 -30.15 20.19 -22.09
C HIS A 116 -31.54 20.38 -21.47
N ALA A 117 -31.86 19.56 -20.47
CA ALA A 117 -32.98 19.86 -19.58
C ALA A 117 -32.63 21.13 -18.79
N LYS A 118 -33.46 22.17 -18.92
CA LYS A 118 -33.30 23.47 -18.26
C LYS A 118 -33.23 23.27 -16.75
N ARG A 119 -32.09 23.61 -16.13
CA ARG A 119 -31.99 23.77 -14.68
C ARG A 119 -32.66 25.08 -14.29
N THR A 120 -33.82 25.00 -13.65
CA THR A 120 -34.44 26.14 -12.98
C THR A 120 -33.69 26.42 -11.68
N HIS A 121 -33.08 27.59 -11.57
CA HIS A 121 -32.48 28.09 -10.32
C HIS A 121 -33.60 28.56 -9.38
N PRO A 122 -33.74 28.03 -8.15
CA PRO A 122 -34.60 28.65 -7.16
C PRO A 122 -33.90 29.90 -6.58
N GLN A 123 -34.51 31.06 -6.80
CA GLN A 123 -34.10 32.34 -6.22
C GLN A 123 -34.30 32.32 -4.70
N LYS A 124 -33.22 32.54 -3.95
CA LYS A 124 -33.24 32.65 -2.50
C LYS A 124 -33.85 34.01 -2.14
N LYS A 125 -35.11 34.01 -1.69
CA LYS A 125 -35.77 35.22 -1.17
C LYS A 125 -35.11 35.62 0.16
N SER A 126 -34.29 36.65 0.15
CA SER A 126 -33.85 37.36 1.36
C SER A 126 -34.95 38.36 1.75
N ALA A 127 -35.68 38.07 2.84
CA ALA A 127 -36.52 39.07 3.48
C ALA A 127 -35.67 39.87 4.48
N THR A 128 -35.59 41.17 4.25
CA THR A 128 -34.93 42.18 5.07
C THR A 128 -35.89 42.78 6.11
N SER A 129 -35.29 43.14 7.27
CA SER A 129 -35.64 44.25 8.19
C SER A 129 -36.96 44.09 9.00
N THR A 130 -37.09 44.45 10.28
CA THR A 130 -36.81 45.71 11.03
C THR A 130 -37.02 45.42 12.55
N THR A 131 -36.18 45.79 13.54
CA THR A 131 -35.97 47.10 14.23
C THR A 131 -36.80 47.30 15.54
N THR A 132 -36.09 47.54 16.67
CA THR A 132 -36.45 48.37 17.87
C THR A 132 -37.51 47.81 18.85
N THR A 133 -37.40 47.80 20.19
CA THR A 133 -37.06 48.78 21.27
C THR A 133 -37.01 47.97 22.59
N GLY A 134 -36.18 48.19 23.61
CA GLY A 134 -36.30 49.27 24.62
C GLY A 134 -36.55 48.74 26.05
N LYS A 135 -35.61 48.99 26.97
CA LYS A 135 -35.70 49.17 28.45
C LYS A 135 -36.63 48.27 29.31
N LYS A 136 -36.02 47.56 30.27
CA LYS A 136 -36.06 47.90 31.71
C LYS A 136 -34.84 47.28 32.40
#